data_AF-A0A660ZPH5-F1
#
_entry.id   AF-A0A660ZPH5-F1
#
_cell.length_a   1.000
_cell.length_b   1.000
_cell.length_c   1.000
_cell.angle_alpha   90.00
_cell.angle_beta   90.00
_cell.angle_gamma   90.00
#
_symmetry.space_group_name_H-M   'P 1'
#
loop_
_entity.id
_entity.type
_entity.pdbx_description
1 polymer ?
#
loop_
_entity_poly.entity_id
_entity_poly.type
_entity_poly.pdbx_seq_one_letter_code
_entity_poly.pdbx_strand_id
1 'polypeptide(L)'
;MVFPNWEIGEEAFFQCNSLQVRKVEIEKGRKMREELRKKLAIPGKRLKELNDFLLDPDNEAINAVLDIVEKYGGPKEINRKAKQARRLSSLMKRLKESGSPYYKDVMWLKRQAKNGAFVSLE
;
A
#
# COMPACT_ATOMS: atom_id res chain seq x y z
N MET A 1 -17.66 3.09 -70.34
CA MET A 1 -17.08 3.80 -69.18
C MET A 1 -17.03 2.82 -68.03
N VAL A 2 -15.82 2.47 -67.60
CA VAL A 2 -15.60 1.57 -66.46
C VAL A 2 -15.89 2.39 -65.20
N PHE A 3 -17.02 2.12 -64.56
CA PHE A 3 -17.40 2.77 -63.30
C PHE A 3 -16.42 2.32 -62.20
N PRO A 4 -15.76 3.24 -61.47
CA PRO A 4 -14.85 2.86 -60.41
C PRO A 4 -15.64 2.49 -59.15
N ASN A 5 -15.37 1.27 -58.69
CA ASN A 5 -15.33 0.81 -57.31
C ASN A 5 -16.56 1.06 -56.41
N TRP A 6 -17.53 0.15 -56.48
CA TRP A 6 -18.64 0.03 -55.52
C TRP A 6 -18.22 -0.66 -54.21
N GLU A 7 -16.97 -1.13 -54.08
CA GLU A 7 -16.47 -1.83 -52.89
C GLU A 7 -16.22 -0.91 -51.67
N ILE A 8 -16.11 0.42 -51.87
CA ILE A 8 -15.80 1.37 -50.79
C ILE A 8 -17.03 1.62 -49.88
N GLY A 9 -18.25 1.42 -50.40
CA GLY A 9 -19.49 1.74 -49.68
C GLY A 9 -19.83 0.76 -48.56
N GLU A 10 -19.60 -0.54 -48.77
CA GLU A 10 -19.86 -1.55 -47.74
C GLU A 10 -18.82 -1.50 -46.63
N GLU A 11 -17.53 -1.34 -46.97
CA GLU A 11 -16.48 -1.16 -45.95
C GLU A 11 -16.70 0.09 -45.11
N ALA A 12 -17.03 1.23 -45.73
CA ALA A 12 -17.33 2.46 -45.00
C ALA A 12 -18.58 2.32 -44.10
N PHE A 13 -19.60 1.58 -44.55
CA PHE A 13 -20.81 1.30 -43.77
C PHE A 13 -20.51 0.36 -42.59
N PHE A 14 -19.77 -0.73 -42.82
CA PHE A 14 -19.31 -1.65 -41.77
C PHE A 14 -18.40 -0.95 -40.76
N GLN A 15 -17.51 -0.07 -41.23
CA GLN A 15 -16.61 0.70 -40.37
C GLN A 15 -17.39 1.71 -39.54
N CYS A 16 -18.36 2.42 -40.12
CA CYS A 16 -19.26 3.33 -39.40
C CYS A 16 -20.08 2.58 -38.33
N ASN A 17 -20.67 1.43 -38.68
CA ASN A 17 -21.44 0.61 -37.73
C ASN A 17 -20.56 0.07 -36.59
N SER A 18 -19.34 -0.39 -36.91
CA SER A 18 -18.36 -0.85 -35.90
C SER A 18 -17.89 0.28 -34.97
N LEU A 19 -17.80 1.52 -35.47
CA LEU A 19 -17.46 2.70 -34.68
C LEU A 19 -18.63 3.11 -33.79
N GLN A 20 -19.87 2.99 -34.29
CA GLN A 20 -21.08 3.26 -33.53
C GLN A 20 -21.22 2.29 -32.35
N VAL A 21 -21.01 0.98 -32.57
CA VAL A 21 -21.04 -0.05 -31.52
C VAL A 21 -19.95 0.19 -30.47
N ARG A 22 -18.72 0.51 -30.90
CA ARG A 22 -17.61 0.83 -29.98
C ARG A 22 -17.90 2.05 -29.11
N LYS A 23 -18.54 3.10 -29.64
CA LYS A 23 -18.92 4.27 -28.85
C LYS A 23 -19.89 3.91 -27.72
N VAL A 24 -20.89 3.08 -28.01
CA VAL A 24 -21.89 2.63 -27.02
C VAL A 24 -21.22 1.81 -25.90
N GLU A 25 -20.28 0.92 -26.22
CA GLU A 25 -19.54 0.14 -25.22
C GLU A 25 -18.64 1.01 -24.34
N ILE A 26 -17.99 2.01 -24.93
CA ILE A 26 -17.16 2.97 -24.18
C ILE A 26 -18.02 3.79 -23.20
N GLU A 27 -19.18 4.27 -23.63
CA GLU A 27 -20.12 4.99 -22.77
C GLU A 27 -20.71 4.11 -21.67
N LYS A 28 -21.06 2.86 -21.99
CA LYS A 28 -21.50 1.88 -21.00
C LYS A 28 -20.41 1.61 -19.97
N GLY A 29 -19.17 1.44 -20.42
CA GLY A 29 -18.01 1.28 -19.56
C GLY A 29 -17.75 2.52 -18.69
N ARG A 30 -17.94 3.72 -19.24
CA ARG A 30 -17.84 4.99 -18.50
C ARG A 30 -18.91 5.08 -17.41
N LYS A 31 -20.17 4.84 -17.76
CA LYS A 31 -21.30 4.85 -16.82
C LYS A 31 -21.12 3.83 -15.70
N MET A 32 -20.64 2.62 -16.03
CA MET A 32 -20.29 1.61 -15.04
C MET A 32 -19.21 2.10 -14.06
N ARG A 33 -18.15 2.73 -14.56
CA ARG A 33 -17.08 3.29 -13.70
C ARG A 33 -17.59 4.41 -12.79
N GLU A 34 -18.48 5.26 -13.28
CA GLU A 34 -19.09 6.33 -12.47
C GLU A 34 -19.95 5.76 -11.34
N GLU A 35 -20.74 4.72 -11.59
CA GLU A 35 -21.50 4.01 -10.55
C GLU A 35 -20.60 3.31 -9.53
N LEU A 36 -19.51 2.69 -9.97
CA LEU A 36 -18.52 2.08 -9.06
C LEU A 36 -17.83 3.15 -8.20
N ARG A 37 -17.52 4.33 -8.76
CA ARG A 37 -16.94 5.44 -7.99
C ARG A 37 -17.88 5.95 -6.90
N LYS A 38 -19.20 6.00 -7.15
CA LYS A 38 -20.18 6.37 -6.12
C LYS A 38 -20.17 5.40 -4.94
N LYS A 39 -19.94 4.09 -5.18
CA LYS A 39 -19.85 3.08 -4.12
C LYS A 39 -18.58 3.21 -3.25
N LEU A 40 -17.55 3.88 -3.74
CA LEU A 40 -16.34 4.17 -2.96
C LEU A 40 -16.53 5.34 -1.99
N ALA A 41 -17.60 6.13 -2.14
CA ALA A 41 -17.91 7.20 -1.23
C ALA A 41 -18.25 6.62 0.15
N ILE A 42 -17.45 6.98 1.15
CA ILE A 42 -17.72 6.62 2.54
C ILE A 42 -18.83 7.55 3.06
N PRO A 43 -20.00 7.02 3.46
CA PRO A 43 -21.10 7.86 3.95
C PRO A 43 -20.66 8.61 5.21
N GLY A 44 -20.93 9.92 5.29
CA GLY A 44 -20.56 10.73 6.45
C GLY A 44 -21.12 10.21 7.78
N LYS A 45 -22.29 9.56 7.75
CA LYS A 45 -22.86 8.87 8.91
C LYS A 45 -21.93 7.78 9.47
N ARG A 46 -21.26 7.00 8.61
CA ARG A 46 -20.30 5.96 9.04
C ARG A 46 -19.09 6.57 9.72
N LEU A 47 -18.60 7.69 9.19
CA LEU A 47 -17.48 8.42 9.81
C LEU A 47 -17.89 9.00 11.17
N LYS A 48 -19.14 9.49 11.29
CA LYS A 48 -19.68 9.95 12.56
C LYS A 48 -19.77 8.82 13.58
N GLU A 49 -20.38 7.69 13.23
CA GLU A 49 -20.48 6.50 14.09
C GLU A 49 -19.10 6.05 14.60
N LEU A 50 -18.09 6.04 13.71
CA LEU A 50 -16.72 5.70 14.08
C LEU A 50 -16.11 6.70 15.05
N ASN A 51 -16.27 8.01 14.80
CA ASN A 51 -15.76 9.04 15.68
C ASN A 51 -16.45 9.00 17.04
N ASP A 52 -17.77 8.83 17.07
CA ASP A 52 -18.54 8.70 18.31
C ASP A 52 -17.98 7.52 19.14
N PHE A 53 -17.67 6.37 18.51
CA PHE A 53 -17.06 5.23 19.20
C PHE A 53 -15.63 5.49 19.71
N LEU A 54 -14.77 6.12 18.90
CA LEU A 54 -13.35 6.36 19.23
C LEU A 54 -13.15 7.48 20.25
N LEU A 55 -14.08 8.43 20.33
CA LEU A 55 -14.02 9.60 21.20
C LEU A 55 -14.86 9.46 22.47
N ASP A 56 -15.61 8.37 22.61
CA ASP A 56 -16.39 8.08 23.80
C ASP A 56 -15.45 7.88 25.01
N PRO A 57 -15.50 8.77 26.03
CA PRO A 57 -14.64 8.65 27.21
C PRO A 57 -14.95 7.42 28.06
N ASP A 58 -16.15 6.85 27.94
CA ASP A 58 -16.57 5.66 28.70
C ASP A 58 -16.19 4.34 27.97
N ASN A 59 -15.53 4.43 26.81
CA ASN A 59 -15.10 3.27 26.04
C ASN A 59 -13.84 2.61 26.64
N GLU A 60 -14.05 1.59 27.46
CA GLU A 60 -12.98 0.83 28.15
C GLU A 60 -11.89 0.31 27.20
N ALA A 61 -12.24 -0.13 25.98
CA ALA A 61 -11.28 -0.68 25.04
C ALA A 61 -10.32 0.40 24.51
N ILE A 62 -10.84 1.60 24.23
CA ILE A 62 -10.02 2.72 23.78
C ILE A 62 -9.15 3.23 24.94
N ASN A 63 -9.72 3.34 26.13
CA ASN A 63 -8.97 3.75 27.32
C ASN A 63 -7.81 2.79 27.61
N ALA A 64 -8.01 1.47 27.55
CA ALA A 64 -6.95 0.50 27.73
C ALA A 64 -5.81 0.65 26.69
N VAL A 65 -6.13 0.99 25.44
CA VAL A 65 -5.12 1.28 24.41
C VAL A 65 -4.36 2.56 24.75
N LEU A 66 -5.06 3.61 25.19
CA LEU A 66 -4.44 4.88 25.59
C LEU A 66 -3.51 4.70 26.81
N ASP A 67 -3.91 3.92 27.81
CA ASP A 67 -3.08 3.59 28.98
C ASP A 67 -1.77 2.90 28.58
N ILE A 68 -1.83 1.97 27.63
CA ILE A 68 -0.63 1.31 27.08
C ILE A 68 0.26 2.35 26.38
N VAL A 69 -0.34 3.21 25.55
CA VAL A 69 0.41 4.25 24.85
C VAL A 69 1.09 5.20 25.83
N GLU A 70 0.39 5.62 26.89
CA GLU A 70 0.91 6.47 27.95
C GLU A 70 2.04 5.78 28.72
N LYS A 71 1.87 4.51 29.10
CA LYS A 71 2.90 3.69 29.78
C LYS A 71 4.23 3.69 29.04
N TYR A 72 4.23 3.78 27.71
CA TYR A 72 5.45 3.81 26.91
C TYR A 72 5.98 5.22 26.57
N GLY A 73 5.30 6.28 27.02
CA GLY A 73 5.66 7.69 26.83
C GLY A 73 5.01 8.35 25.61
N GLY A 74 3.94 7.75 25.09
CA GLY A 74 3.21 8.25 23.92
C GLY A 74 3.79 7.82 22.58
N PRO A 75 3.09 8.11 21.46
CA PRO A 75 3.46 7.64 20.13
C PRO A 75 4.85 8.12 19.68
N LYS A 76 5.23 9.35 20.04
CA LYS A 76 6.54 9.92 19.70
C LYS A 76 7.68 9.14 20.35
N GLU A 77 7.53 8.81 21.63
CA GLU A 77 8.54 8.08 22.39
C GLU A 77 8.62 6.61 21.97
N ILE A 78 7.48 5.97 21.71
CA ILE A 78 7.40 4.63 21.13
C ILE A 78 8.17 4.59 19.80
N ASN A 79 7.89 5.53 18.91
CA ASN A 79 8.57 5.60 17.61
C ASN A 79 10.06 5.91 17.74
N ARG A 80 10.47 6.74 18.72
CA ARG A 80 11.88 7.01 19.02
C ARG A 80 12.60 5.73 19.49
N LYS A 81 12.02 5.01 20.45
CA LYS A 81 12.55 3.72 20.95
C LYS A 81 12.61 2.69 19.83
N ALA A 82 11.59 2.60 18.98
CA ALA A 82 11.58 1.69 17.82
C ALA A 82 12.72 2.00 16.83
N LYS A 83 12.94 3.28 16.50
CA LYS A 83 14.08 3.69 15.64
C LYS A 83 15.42 3.32 16.27
N GLN A 84 15.57 3.51 17.59
CA GLN A 84 16.80 3.16 18.31
C GLN A 84 17.03 1.65 18.38
N ALA A 85 15.99 0.86 18.60
CA ALA A 85 16.06 -0.60 18.65
C ALA A 85 16.44 -1.23 17.30
N ARG A 86 16.06 -0.59 16.17
CA ARG A 86 16.42 -1.04 14.82
C ARG A 86 17.85 -0.70 14.40
N ARG A 87 18.59 0.10 15.17
CA ARG A 87 20.00 0.38 14.85
C ARG A 87 20.81 -0.92 14.90
N LEU A 88 21.72 -1.09 13.94
CA LEU A 88 22.56 -2.28 13.84
C LEU A 88 23.30 -2.60 15.15
N SER A 89 23.78 -1.57 15.87
CA SER A 89 24.43 -1.75 17.17
C SER A 89 23.48 -2.37 18.22
N SER A 90 22.24 -1.90 18.29
CA SER A 90 21.20 -2.41 19.18
C SER A 90 20.84 -3.86 18.83
N LEU A 91 20.71 -4.17 17.54
CA LEU A 91 20.45 -5.53 17.06
C LEU A 91 21.60 -6.48 17.40
N MET A 92 22.85 -6.06 17.19
CA MET A 92 24.02 -6.86 17.55
C MET A 92 24.14 -7.09 19.05
N LYS A 93 23.80 -6.09 19.87
CA LYS A 93 23.75 -6.24 21.33
C LYS A 93 22.72 -7.30 21.74
N ARG A 94 21.50 -7.22 21.22
CA ARG A 94 20.44 -8.21 21.46
C ARG A 94 20.82 -9.61 21.02
N LEU A 95 21.44 -9.75 19.83
CA LEU A 95 21.89 -11.04 19.31
C LEU A 95 22.95 -11.69 20.20
N LYS A 96 23.83 -10.87 20.81
CA LYS A 96 24.83 -11.32 21.79
C LYS A 96 24.15 -11.78 23.08
N GLU A 97 23.26 -10.95 23.62
CA GLU A 97 22.57 -11.17 24.90
C GLU A 97 21.65 -12.38 24.86
N SER A 98 21.03 -12.67 23.71
CA SER A 98 20.19 -13.85 23.54
C SER A 98 20.99 -15.16 23.44
N GLY A 99 22.33 -15.12 23.54
CA GLY A 99 23.18 -16.29 23.42
C GLY A 99 23.10 -16.97 22.04
N SER A 100 22.74 -16.21 20.99
CA SER A 100 22.51 -16.79 19.66
C SER A 100 23.82 -17.40 19.12
N PRO A 101 23.78 -18.64 18.59
CA PRO A 101 24.96 -19.26 17.99
C PRO A 101 25.52 -18.43 16.82
N TYR A 102 24.64 -17.71 16.11
CA TYR A 102 24.98 -16.90 14.94
C TYR A 102 25.73 -15.60 15.26
N TYR A 103 25.84 -15.20 16.55
CA TYR A 103 26.53 -13.96 16.90
C TYR A 103 27.97 -13.95 16.39
N LYS A 104 28.67 -15.08 16.51
CA LYS A 104 30.07 -15.23 16.05
C LYS A 104 30.16 -15.11 14.53
N ASP A 105 29.24 -15.74 13.81
CA ASP A 105 29.22 -15.76 12.34
C ASP A 105 28.93 -14.37 11.77
N VAL A 106 27.95 -13.66 12.34
CA VAL A 106 27.64 -12.28 11.92
C VAL A 106 28.81 -11.33 12.21
N MET A 107 29.51 -11.52 13.34
CA MET A 107 30.74 -10.77 13.64
C MET A 107 31.87 -11.09 12.67
N TRP A 108 31.98 -12.34 12.22
CA TRP A 108 32.91 -12.73 11.17
C TRP A 108 32.56 -12.07 9.83
N LEU A 109 31.30 -12.14 9.39
CA LEU A 109 30.82 -11.50 8.16
C LEU A 109 31.08 -9.99 8.17
N LYS A 110 30.85 -9.33 9.31
CA LYS A 110 31.13 -7.90 9.47
C LYS A 110 32.61 -7.55 9.28
N ARG A 111 33.53 -8.44 9.66
CA ARG A 111 34.98 -8.25 9.39
C ARG A 111 35.30 -8.46 7.92
N GLN A 112 34.73 -9.49 7.30
CA GLN A 112 34.91 -9.74 5.86
C GLN A 112 34.38 -8.58 5.00
N ALA A 113 33.25 -7.99 5.38
CA ALA A 113 32.72 -6.78 4.74
C ALA A 113 33.75 -5.63 4.75
N LYS A 114 34.38 -5.38 5.90
CA LYS A 114 35.39 -4.33 6.05
C LYS A 114 36.67 -4.62 5.26
N ASN A 115 37.00 -5.88 5.08
CA ASN A 115 38.16 -6.31 4.30
C ASN A 115 37.90 -6.30 2.78
N GLY A 116 36.71 -5.87 2.34
CA GLY A 116 36.35 -5.86 0.92
C GLY A 116 36.17 -7.27 0.32
N ALA A 117 35.87 -8.28 1.15
CA ALA A 117 35.77 -9.67 0.71
C ALA A 117 34.42 -10.02 0.05
N PHE A 118 33.47 -9.08 0.00
CA PHE A 118 32.17 -9.28 -0.65
C PHE A 118 32.14 -8.61 -2.03
N VAL A 119 31.45 -9.26 -2.97
CA VAL A 119 31.11 -8.69 -4.27
C VAL A 119 29.90 -7.77 -4.14
N SER A 120 29.87 -6.68 -4.90
CA SER A 120 28.71 -5.79 -4.97
C SER A 120 27.55 -6.50 -5.67
N LEU A 121 26.32 -6.28 -5.18
CA LEU A 121 25.12 -6.65 -5.91
C LEU A 121 24.73 -5.45 -6.77
N GLU A 122 24.78 -5.62 -8.09
CA GLU A 122 24.25 -4.68 -9.08
C GLU A 122 22.72 -4.75 -9.15
#